data_AF-A0A6A5ATM4-F1
#
_entry.id   AF-A0A6A5ATM4-F1
#
_cell.length_a   1.000
_cell.length_b   1.000
_cell.length_c   1.000
_cell.angle_alpha   90.00
_cell.angle_beta   90.00
_cell.angle_gamma   90.00
#
_symmetry.space_group_name_H-M   'P 1'
#
loop_
_entity.id
_entity.type
_entity.pdbx_description
1 polymer ?
#
loop_
_entity_poly.entity_id
_entity_poly.type
_entity_poly.pdbx_seq_one_letter_code
_entity_poly.pdbx_strand_id
1 'polypeptide(L)'
;MNKRAYVQWKDAEKNCILGLRKNFNLAVNIRPAKIYAMLPDLSPLKPSIVAAGVDMVIVRELVSGIYFGEHSTENGVARDVMKYSEDEIRVPMKFAFETAMGRTKKLTVVDKANVLDCSRLWRKVAKDIALEYPSVSVEFVYIDNAVMQLIKNPSQYDVIVTGNMFGDILSDAASVLPGSLGLMPSASLGDHIHLFEPIGGAAPD
;
A
#
# COMPACT_ATOMS: atom_id res chain seq x y z
N MET A 1 28.38 16.73 13.54
CA MET A 1 27.09 15.99 13.58
C MET A 1 26.28 16.46 14.79
N ASN A 2 25.18 17.15 14.53
CA ASN A 2 24.46 17.94 15.54
C ASN A 2 23.37 17.08 16.22
N LYS A 3 23.67 16.51 17.40
CA LYS A 3 22.76 15.63 18.18
C LYS A 3 21.41 16.28 18.56
N ARG A 4 21.24 17.61 18.40
CA ARG A 4 20.01 18.34 18.76
C ARG A 4 18.88 18.23 17.73
N ALA A 5 19.16 17.96 16.46
CA ALA A 5 18.13 17.97 15.41
C ALA A 5 17.12 16.80 15.53
N TYR A 6 17.49 15.69 16.18
CA TYR A 6 16.69 14.46 16.20
C TYR A 6 15.63 14.41 17.31
N VAL A 7 15.72 15.26 18.34
CA VAL A 7 14.80 15.20 19.49
C VAL A 7 13.44 15.82 19.16
N GLN A 8 13.40 16.87 18.33
CA GLN A 8 12.17 17.59 17.99
C GLN A 8 11.23 16.81 17.04
N TRP A 9 11.77 15.86 16.27
CA TRP A 9 11.02 15.06 15.29
C TRP A 9 10.76 13.62 15.77
N LYS A 10 11.14 13.30 17.01
CA LYS A 10 10.92 11.98 17.59
C LYS A 10 9.42 11.67 17.59
N ASP A 11 9.05 10.52 17.05
CA ASP A 11 7.66 10.05 16.93
C ASP A 11 6.75 10.96 16.10
N ALA A 12 7.28 11.86 15.25
CA ALA A 12 6.47 12.79 14.44
C ALA A 12 5.48 12.06 13.52
N GLU A 13 5.86 10.92 12.93
CA GLU A 13 4.97 10.10 12.12
C GLU A 13 3.80 9.54 12.94
N LYS A 14 4.10 9.03 14.14
CA LYS A 14 3.10 8.51 15.08
C LYS A 14 2.18 9.62 15.61
N ASN A 15 2.75 10.77 15.96
CA ASN A 15 2.06 11.85 16.66
C ASN A 15 1.32 12.81 15.71
N CYS A 16 1.73 12.91 14.45
CA CYS A 16 1.08 13.76 13.45
C CYS A 16 0.30 12.92 12.45
N ILE A 17 0.98 12.12 11.63
CA ILE A 17 0.38 11.49 10.44
C ILE A 17 -0.65 10.43 10.82
N LEU A 18 -0.33 9.52 11.75
CA LEU A 18 -1.30 8.50 12.18
C LEU A 18 -2.54 9.12 12.87
N GLY A 19 -2.33 10.17 13.68
CA GLY A 19 -3.41 10.92 14.32
C GLY A 19 -4.32 11.61 13.32
N LEU A 20 -3.75 12.31 12.33
CA LEU A 20 -4.51 12.96 11.26
C LEU A 20 -5.31 11.95 10.44
N ARG A 21 -4.67 10.85 10.01
CA ARG A 21 -5.32 9.79 9.22
C ARG A 21 -6.52 9.20 9.96
N LYS A 22 -6.38 8.91 11.26
CA LYS A 22 -7.48 8.40 12.07
C LYS A 22 -8.59 9.44 12.27
N ASN A 23 -8.24 10.68 12.64
CA ASN A 23 -9.22 11.73 12.95
C ASN A 23 -10.06 12.14 11.74
N PHE A 24 -9.49 12.07 10.54
CA PHE A 24 -10.19 12.43 9.29
C PHE A 24 -10.62 11.21 8.47
N ASN A 25 -10.56 10.01 9.05
CA ASN A 25 -10.93 8.76 8.40
C ASN A 25 -10.29 8.60 7.00
N LEU A 26 -9.00 8.89 6.89
CA LEU A 26 -8.25 8.79 5.64
C LEU A 26 -7.94 7.32 5.30
N ALA A 27 -8.98 6.51 5.08
CA ALA A 27 -8.91 5.05 5.04
C ALA A 27 -8.17 4.47 3.82
N VAL A 28 -8.01 5.25 2.75
CA VAL A 28 -7.39 4.80 1.50
C VAL A 28 -6.11 5.58 1.24
N ASN A 29 -5.00 4.89 1.05
CA ASN A 29 -3.76 5.46 0.55
C ASN A 29 -3.47 4.99 -0.88
N ILE A 30 -3.05 5.91 -1.74
CA ILE A 30 -2.71 5.65 -3.14
C ILE A 30 -1.23 5.94 -3.34
N ARG A 31 -0.51 4.98 -3.90
CA ARG A 31 0.91 5.09 -4.26
C ARG A 31 1.14 4.57 -5.68
N PRO A 32 1.16 5.44 -6.70
CA PRO A 32 1.53 5.06 -8.06
C PRO A 32 3.02 4.74 -8.15
N ALA A 33 3.39 3.66 -8.82
CA ALA A 33 4.77 3.32 -9.15
C ALA A 33 4.89 3.16 -10.67
N LYS A 34 5.52 4.16 -11.31
CA LYS A 34 5.67 4.23 -12.76
C LYS A 34 7.11 4.45 -13.16
N ILE A 35 7.62 3.56 -14.02
CA ILE A 35 8.88 3.79 -14.72
C ILE A 35 8.54 4.55 -16.00
N TYR A 36 8.98 5.80 -16.07
CA TYR A 36 8.77 6.61 -17.25
C TYR A 36 9.70 6.16 -18.39
N ALA A 37 9.17 6.11 -19.61
CA ALA A 37 9.91 5.66 -20.79
C ALA A 37 11.17 6.49 -21.08
N MET A 38 11.25 7.73 -20.59
CA MET A 38 12.43 8.59 -20.71
C MET A 38 13.51 8.34 -19.63
N LEU A 39 13.20 7.58 -18.58
CA LEU A 39 14.09 7.35 -17.43
C LEU A 39 14.19 5.85 -17.03
N PRO A 40 14.26 4.89 -17.97
CA PRO A 40 14.33 3.47 -17.61
C PRO A 40 15.63 3.13 -16.86
N ASP A 41 16.72 3.83 -17.16
CA ASP A 41 18.05 3.59 -16.61
C ASP A 41 18.20 4.01 -15.14
N LEU A 42 17.23 4.78 -14.60
CA LEU A 42 17.21 5.07 -13.16
C LEU A 42 16.77 3.84 -12.35
N SER A 43 16.00 2.94 -12.96
CA SER A 43 15.54 1.73 -12.28
C SER A 43 16.74 0.86 -11.87
N PRO A 44 16.75 0.29 -10.65
CA PRO A 44 17.77 -0.67 -10.25
C PRO A 44 17.61 -2.03 -10.95
N LEU A 45 16.47 -2.26 -11.62
CA LEU A 45 16.20 -3.51 -12.33
C LEU A 45 16.84 -3.51 -13.72
N LYS A 46 17.21 -4.69 -14.20
CA LYS A 46 17.74 -4.86 -15.56
C LYS A 46 16.74 -4.33 -16.59
N PRO A 47 17.21 -3.66 -17.67
CA PRO A 47 16.32 -3.17 -18.73
C PRO A 47 15.38 -4.25 -19.29
N SER A 48 15.84 -5.51 -19.40
CA SER A 48 15.02 -6.62 -19.87
C SER A 48 13.81 -6.95 -18.98
N ILE A 49 13.85 -6.59 -17.69
CA ILE A 49 12.74 -6.81 -16.75
C ILE A 49 11.68 -5.71 -16.90
N VAL A 50 12.11 -4.48 -17.16
CA VAL A 50 11.24 -3.30 -17.22
C VAL A 50 10.85 -2.91 -18.66
N ALA A 51 11.35 -3.65 -19.66
CA ALA A 51 11.14 -3.37 -21.08
C ALA A 51 9.65 -3.35 -21.49
N ALA A 52 8.79 -4.10 -20.80
CA ALA A 52 7.34 -4.11 -21.04
C ALA A 52 6.62 -2.87 -20.46
N GLY A 53 7.34 -1.98 -19.79
CA GLY A 53 6.80 -0.84 -19.06
C GLY A 53 6.29 -1.24 -17.67
N VAL A 54 6.40 -0.31 -16.72
CA VAL A 54 5.88 -0.49 -15.36
C VAL A 54 5.00 0.72 -15.05
N ASP A 55 3.71 0.48 -14.83
CA ASP A 55 2.74 1.49 -14.43
C ASP A 55 1.70 0.78 -13.57
N MET A 56 1.88 0.87 -12.25
CA MET A 56 0.96 0.29 -11.29
C MET A 56 0.52 1.29 -10.24
N VAL A 57 -0.61 1.02 -9.60
CA VAL A 57 -1.14 1.77 -8.46
C VAL A 57 -1.35 0.84 -7.30
N ILE A 58 -0.74 1.15 -6.16
CA ILE A 58 -0.97 0.44 -4.90
C ILE A 58 -2.02 1.21 -4.10
N VAL A 59 -3.12 0.54 -3.80
CA VAL A 59 -4.20 0.97 -2.92
C VAL A 59 -4.03 0.27 -1.57
N ARG A 60 -3.64 1.04 -0.56
CA ARG A 60 -3.37 0.56 0.80
C ARG A 60 -4.49 1.01 1.73
N GLU A 61 -5.04 0.07 2.50
CA GLU A 61 -5.85 0.41 3.68
C GLU A 61 -4.96 1.09 4.73
N LEU A 62 -5.42 2.18 5.35
CA LEU A 62 -4.52 3.09 6.08
C LEU A 62 -4.85 3.33 7.55
N VAL A 63 -6.05 2.99 8.04
CA VAL A 63 -6.56 3.35 9.38
C VAL A 63 -6.95 2.15 10.26
N SER A 64 -6.76 0.92 9.77
CA SER A 64 -7.04 -0.32 10.48
C SER A 64 -5.83 -1.27 10.44
N GLY A 65 -6.04 -2.53 10.84
CA GLY A 65 -5.00 -3.54 10.88
C GLY A 65 -4.06 -3.42 12.07
N ILE A 66 -2.88 -4.03 11.95
CA ILE A 66 -1.96 -4.23 13.08
C ILE A 66 -1.44 -2.93 13.71
N TYR A 67 -1.40 -1.83 12.96
CA TYR A 67 -0.91 -0.53 13.47
C TYR A 67 -1.91 0.20 14.35
N PHE A 68 -3.18 -0.18 14.30
CA PHE A 68 -4.27 0.43 15.06
C PHE A 68 -4.94 -0.53 16.05
N GLY A 69 -4.52 -1.81 16.05
CA GLY A 69 -4.96 -2.80 17.02
C GLY A 69 -4.35 -2.61 18.40
N GLU A 70 -4.68 -3.50 19.33
CA GLU A 70 -4.10 -3.43 20.66
C GLU A 70 -2.62 -3.83 20.64
N HIS A 71 -1.80 -3.04 21.34
CA HIS A 71 -0.37 -3.28 21.54
C HIS A 71 -0.09 -3.42 23.04
N SER A 72 0.53 -4.52 23.47
CA SER A 72 0.93 -4.72 24.86
C SER A 72 2.27 -5.44 24.98
N THR A 73 2.97 -5.20 26.09
CA THR A 73 4.19 -5.94 26.46
C THR A 73 4.18 -6.19 27.95
N GLU A 74 4.07 -7.45 28.35
CA GLU A 74 3.90 -7.86 29.74
C GLU A 74 4.76 -9.10 30.01
N ASN A 75 5.53 -9.10 31.10
CA ASN A 75 6.34 -10.24 31.55
C ASN A 75 7.24 -10.87 30.46
N GLY A 76 7.81 -10.04 29.58
CA GLY A 76 8.67 -10.51 28.48
C GLY A 76 7.91 -11.02 27.23
N VAL A 77 6.59 -10.89 27.20
CA VAL A 77 5.74 -11.26 26.07
C VAL A 77 5.13 -10.00 25.46
N ALA A 78 5.33 -9.79 24.16
CA ALA A 78 4.69 -8.72 23.40
C ALA A 78 3.55 -9.27 22.55
N ARG A 79 2.49 -8.47 22.37
CA ARG A 79 1.31 -8.82 21.57
C ARG A 79 0.85 -7.61 20.76
N ASP A 80 0.65 -7.85 19.47
CA ASP A 80 0.07 -6.90 18.53
C ASP A 80 -1.11 -7.57 17.82
N VAL A 81 -2.25 -6.87 17.72
CA VAL A 81 -3.46 -7.43 17.13
C VAL A 81 -3.69 -6.88 15.73
N MET A 82 -3.71 -7.76 14.74
CA MET A 82 -4.24 -7.42 13.42
C MET A 82 -5.75 -7.70 13.40
N LYS A 83 -6.55 -6.64 13.25
CA LYS A 83 -8.01 -6.72 13.16
C LYS A 83 -8.52 -5.91 11.97
N TYR A 84 -9.53 -6.46 11.30
CA TYR A 84 -10.33 -5.81 10.28
C TYR A 84 -11.79 -6.23 10.41
N SER A 85 -12.70 -5.32 10.13
CA SER A 85 -14.12 -5.58 9.84
C SER A 85 -14.37 -5.60 8.33
N GLU A 86 -15.53 -6.12 7.91
CA GLU A 86 -15.89 -6.07 6.48
C GLU A 86 -16.01 -4.64 5.98
N ASP A 87 -16.58 -3.73 6.77
CA ASP A 87 -16.81 -2.33 6.37
C ASP A 87 -15.49 -1.59 6.14
N GLU A 88 -14.50 -1.79 7.02
CA GLU A 88 -13.14 -1.22 6.86
C GLU A 88 -12.45 -1.74 5.59
N ILE A 89 -12.69 -3.00 5.21
CA ILE A 89 -12.11 -3.58 3.98
C ILE A 89 -12.84 -3.09 2.73
N ARG A 90 -14.17 -2.93 2.80
CA ARG A 90 -15.00 -2.55 1.65
C ARG A 90 -14.60 -1.20 1.07
N VAL A 91 -14.17 -0.24 1.91
CA VAL A 91 -13.77 1.10 1.49
C VAL A 91 -12.58 1.09 0.51
N PRO A 92 -11.36 0.64 0.88
CA PRO A 92 -10.22 0.57 -0.04
C PRO A 92 -10.46 -0.43 -1.18
N MET A 93 -11.21 -1.52 -0.94
CA MET A 93 -11.52 -2.49 -1.97
C MET A 93 -12.35 -1.88 -3.10
N LYS A 94 -13.45 -1.18 -2.77
CA LYS A 94 -14.29 -0.49 -3.77
C LYS A 94 -13.49 0.56 -4.53
N PHE A 95 -12.70 1.37 -3.82
CA PHE A 95 -11.81 2.33 -4.44
C PHE A 95 -10.83 1.67 -5.44
N ALA A 96 -10.27 0.51 -5.10
CA ALA A 96 -9.38 -0.22 -5.99
C ALA A 96 -10.09 -0.77 -7.24
N PHE A 97 -11.33 -1.25 -7.11
CA PHE A 97 -12.15 -1.64 -8.25
C PHE A 97 -12.46 -0.45 -9.18
N GLU A 98 -12.85 0.69 -8.61
CA GLU A 98 -13.09 1.92 -9.38
C GLU A 98 -11.83 2.41 -10.07
N THR A 99 -10.68 2.34 -9.39
CA THR A 99 -9.36 2.65 -9.96
C THR A 99 -9.04 1.71 -11.12
N ALA A 100 -9.26 0.41 -10.97
CA ALA A 100 -9.02 -0.58 -12.02
C ALA A 100 -9.93 -0.36 -13.24
N MET A 101 -11.18 0.05 -13.03
CA MET A 101 -12.13 0.37 -14.11
C MET A 101 -11.64 1.50 -15.02
N GLY A 102 -10.91 2.48 -14.46
CA GLY A 102 -10.27 3.57 -15.21
C GLY A 102 -8.92 3.22 -15.82
N ARG A 103 -8.43 1.98 -15.64
CA ARG A 103 -7.11 1.51 -16.05
C ARG A 103 -7.23 0.27 -16.94
N THR A 104 -6.38 -0.75 -16.76
CA THR A 104 -6.41 -1.96 -17.61
C THR A 104 -7.42 -3.00 -17.13
N LYS A 105 -8.27 -2.64 -16.15
CA LYS A 105 -9.31 -3.49 -15.55
C LYS A 105 -8.72 -4.75 -14.93
N LYS A 106 -7.52 -4.65 -14.35
CA LYS A 106 -6.88 -5.74 -13.60
C LYS A 106 -6.66 -5.31 -12.15
N LEU A 107 -7.15 -6.12 -11.22
CA LEU A 107 -7.00 -5.92 -9.78
C LEU A 107 -6.33 -7.14 -9.13
N THR A 108 -5.24 -6.89 -8.43
CA THR A 108 -4.52 -7.89 -7.63
C THR A 108 -4.79 -7.64 -6.15
N VAL A 109 -5.43 -8.59 -5.46
CA VAL A 109 -5.57 -8.56 -4.00
C VAL A 109 -4.38 -9.28 -3.37
N VAL A 110 -3.59 -8.56 -2.58
CA VAL A 110 -2.39 -9.11 -1.92
C VAL A 110 -2.66 -9.40 -0.45
N ASP A 111 -2.39 -10.63 -0.01
CA ASP A 111 -2.74 -11.10 1.33
C ASP A 111 -1.85 -12.24 1.87
N LYS A 112 -2.23 -12.87 2.99
CA LYS A 112 -1.62 -14.12 3.50
C LYS A 112 -2.68 -15.13 3.95
N ALA A 113 -3.69 -15.37 3.11
CA ALA A 113 -4.88 -16.17 3.46
C ALA A 113 -4.61 -17.65 3.74
N ASN A 114 -3.41 -18.16 3.40
CA ASN A 114 -2.97 -19.48 3.82
C ASN A 114 -2.73 -19.57 5.33
N VAL A 115 -2.49 -18.44 6.01
CA VAL A 115 -2.23 -18.39 7.46
C VAL A 115 -3.31 -17.56 8.18
N LEU A 116 -3.59 -16.34 7.71
CA LEU A 116 -4.32 -15.32 8.46
C LEU A 116 -5.82 -15.27 8.15
N ASP A 117 -6.66 -15.24 9.18
CA ASP A 117 -8.12 -15.06 9.02
C ASP A 117 -8.49 -13.69 8.48
N CYS A 118 -7.79 -12.63 8.91
CA CYS A 118 -7.96 -11.29 8.32
C CYS A 118 -7.82 -11.34 6.78
N SER A 119 -6.82 -12.06 6.29
CA SER A 119 -6.62 -12.23 4.84
C SER A 119 -7.73 -13.03 4.16
N ARG A 120 -8.33 -14.02 4.83
CA ARG A 120 -9.51 -14.74 4.31
C ARG A 120 -10.72 -13.81 4.22
N LEU A 121 -10.91 -12.94 5.20
CA LEU A 121 -11.96 -11.91 5.18
C LEU A 121 -11.76 -10.93 4.02
N TRP A 122 -10.52 -10.47 3.79
CA TRP A 122 -10.16 -9.65 2.62
C TRP A 122 -10.55 -10.31 1.30
N ARG A 123 -10.25 -11.61 1.13
CA ARG A 123 -10.67 -12.36 -0.08
C ARG A 123 -12.18 -12.49 -0.21
N LYS A 124 -12.91 -12.71 0.89
CA LYS A 124 -14.38 -12.75 0.88
C LYS A 124 -14.93 -11.43 0.36
N VAL A 125 -14.55 -10.31 0.98
CA VAL A 125 -15.04 -8.97 0.62
C VAL A 125 -14.68 -8.63 -0.83
N ALA A 126 -13.47 -8.97 -1.29
CA ALA A 126 -13.08 -8.79 -2.69
C ALA A 126 -14.00 -9.54 -3.67
N LYS A 127 -14.33 -10.81 -3.37
CA LYS A 127 -15.24 -11.62 -4.19
C LYS A 127 -16.65 -11.07 -4.19
N ASP A 128 -17.13 -10.61 -3.04
CA ASP A 128 -18.46 -10.00 -2.92
C ASP A 128 -18.56 -8.75 -3.80
N ILE A 129 -17.58 -7.85 -3.73
CA ILE A 129 -17.55 -6.62 -4.53
C ILE A 129 -17.32 -6.93 -6.02
N ALA A 130 -16.53 -7.96 -6.37
CA ALA A 130 -16.28 -8.31 -7.77
C ALA A 130 -17.56 -8.58 -8.58
N LEU A 131 -18.65 -9.00 -7.92
CA LEU A 131 -19.96 -9.18 -8.55
C LEU A 131 -20.53 -7.87 -9.13
N GLU A 132 -20.19 -6.73 -8.53
CA GLU A 132 -20.58 -5.39 -8.98
C GLU A 132 -19.69 -4.88 -10.13
N TYR A 133 -18.51 -5.49 -10.34
CA TYR A 133 -17.50 -5.07 -11.33
C TYR A 133 -17.09 -6.23 -12.25
N PRO A 134 -18.02 -6.83 -13.02
CA PRO A 134 -17.75 -8.05 -13.78
C PRO A 134 -16.70 -7.91 -14.90
N SER A 135 -16.37 -6.67 -15.29
CA SER A 135 -15.31 -6.42 -16.29
C SER A 135 -13.90 -6.32 -15.71
N VAL A 136 -13.75 -6.31 -14.38
CA VAL A 136 -12.44 -6.29 -13.71
C VAL A 136 -11.98 -7.72 -13.47
N SER A 137 -10.80 -8.06 -14.00
CA SER A 137 -10.13 -9.33 -13.70
C SER A 137 -9.50 -9.24 -12.31
N VAL A 138 -9.92 -10.13 -11.40
CA VAL A 138 -9.42 -10.17 -10.02
C VAL A 138 -8.50 -11.38 -9.82
N GLU A 139 -7.30 -11.14 -9.34
CA GLU A 139 -6.36 -12.18 -8.93
C GLU A 139 -5.99 -12.07 -7.44
N PHE A 140 -5.67 -13.20 -6.81
CA PHE A 140 -5.24 -13.25 -5.41
C PHE A 140 -3.80 -13.72 -5.33
N VAL A 141 -2.95 -12.93 -4.70
CA VAL A 141 -1.51 -13.21 -4.59
C VAL A 141 -1.07 -13.13 -3.13
N TYR A 142 -0.26 -14.07 -2.68
CA TYR A 142 0.32 -13.96 -1.35
C TYR A 142 1.44 -12.92 -1.30
N ILE A 143 1.56 -12.17 -0.20
CA ILE A 143 2.51 -11.06 -0.05
C ILE A 143 3.96 -11.44 -0.35
N ASP A 144 4.40 -12.64 0.02
CA ASP A 144 5.73 -13.17 -0.30
C ASP A 144 5.93 -13.33 -1.82
N ASN A 145 4.96 -13.90 -2.52
CA ASN A 145 5.03 -13.98 -3.99
C ASN A 145 4.89 -12.60 -4.63
N ALA A 146 4.04 -11.72 -4.10
CA ALA A 146 3.86 -10.36 -4.64
C ALA A 146 5.18 -9.58 -4.65
N VAL A 147 5.93 -9.63 -3.53
CA VAL A 147 7.26 -9.00 -3.44
C VAL A 147 8.25 -9.64 -4.43
N MET A 148 8.25 -10.97 -4.57
CA MET A 148 9.10 -11.63 -5.57
C MET A 148 8.75 -11.21 -7.00
N GLN A 149 7.46 -11.11 -7.33
CA GLN A 149 6.98 -10.73 -8.65
C GLN A 149 7.25 -9.25 -8.97
N LEU A 150 7.21 -8.38 -7.96
CA LEU A 150 7.57 -6.98 -8.11
C LEU A 150 9.02 -6.81 -8.61
N ILE A 151 9.92 -7.72 -8.23
CA ILE A 151 11.32 -7.72 -8.67
C ILE A 151 11.46 -8.43 -10.03
N LYS A 152 10.75 -9.53 -10.25
CA LYS A 152 10.95 -10.40 -11.42
C LYS A 152 10.18 -9.97 -12.67
N ASN A 153 8.97 -9.46 -12.49
CA ASN A 153 8.04 -9.13 -13.58
C ASN A 153 7.03 -8.07 -13.10
N PRO A 154 7.47 -6.85 -12.73
CA PRO A 154 6.59 -5.80 -12.20
C PRO A 154 5.50 -5.35 -13.19
N SER A 155 5.74 -5.47 -14.50
CA SER A 155 4.82 -5.05 -15.56
C SER A 155 3.49 -5.82 -15.57
N GLN A 156 3.39 -6.92 -14.82
CA GLN A 156 2.15 -7.69 -14.71
C GLN A 156 1.08 -7.02 -13.85
N TYR A 157 1.46 -6.06 -12.99
CA TYR A 157 0.56 -5.41 -12.06
C TYR A 157 -0.05 -4.15 -12.67
N ASP A 158 -1.35 -3.95 -12.42
CA ASP A 158 -2.07 -2.72 -12.76
C ASP A 158 -2.53 -2.01 -11.48
N VAL A 159 -3.57 -2.52 -10.82
CA VAL A 159 -3.96 -2.08 -9.48
C VAL A 159 -3.70 -3.18 -8.48
N ILE A 160 -2.99 -2.87 -7.41
CA ILE A 160 -2.82 -3.76 -6.25
C ILE A 160 -3.63 -3.19 -5.10
N VAL A 161 -4.41 -4.02 -4.41
CA VAL A 161 -5.07 -3.63 -3.16
C VAL A 161 -4.65 -4.55 -2.02
N THR A 162 -4.38 -3.97 -0.86
CA THR A 162 -3.94 -4.73 0.32
C THR A 162 -4.14 -3.99 1.64
N GLY A 163 -4.05 -4.74 2.74
CA GLY A 163 -4.13 -4.21 4.10
C GLY A 163 -2.90 -3.40 4.50
N ASN A 164 -3.02 -2.64 5.59
CA ASN A 164 -2.09 -1.61 6.02
C ASN A 164 -0.61 -2.00 6.00
N MET A 165 -0.22 -3.01 6.79
CA MET A 165 1.18 -3.44 6.89
C MET A 165 1.75 -3.99 5.59
N PHE A 166 0.95 -4.74 4.83
CA PHE A 166 1.40 -5.29 3.54
C PHE A 166 1.55 -4.19 2.49
N GLY A 167 0.63 -3.22 2.49
CA GLY A 167 0.69 -2.06 1.61
C GLY A 167 1.88 -1.16 1.91
N ASP A 168 2.23 -1.01 3.20
CA ASP A 168 3.43 -0.30 3.63
C ASP A 168 4.68 -0.89 2.98
N ILE A 169 4.93 -2.16 3.26
CA ILE A 169 6.11 -2.91 2.77
C ILE A 169 6.14 -2.95 1.24
N LEU A 170 5.01 -3.29 0.61
CA LEU A 170 4.96 -3.47 -0.84
C LEU A 170 5.14 -2.13 -1.58
N SER A 171 4.59 -1.05 -1.05
CA SER A 171 4.71 0.26 -1.68
C SER A 171 6.11 0.87 -1.53
N ASP A 172 6.78 0.62 -0.41
CA ASP A 172 8.19 0.98 -0.26
C ASP A 172 9.07 0.17 -1.23
N ALA A 173 8.82 -1.13 -1.37
CA ALA A 173 9.48 -1.95 -2.39
C ALA A 173 9.18 -1.50 -3.83
N ALA A 174 7.99 -0.96 -4.10
CA ALA A 174 7.64 -0.44 -5.43
C ALA A 174 8.26 0.94 -5.68
N SER A 175 8.50 1.73 -4.63
CA SER A 175 9.06 3.09 -4.72
C SER A 175 10.47 3.12 -5.30
N VAL A 176 11.22 2.02 -5.21
CA VAL A 176 12.55 1.92 -5.81
C VAL A 176 12.51 1.68 -7.32
N LEU A 177 11.38 1.22 -7.87
CA LEU A 177 11.29 0.83 -9.28
C LEU A 177 11.58 2.00 -10.24
N PRO A 178 11.05 3.22 -10.04
CA PRO A 178 11.39 4.37 -10.87
C PRO A 178 12.81 4.89 -10.67
N GLY A 179 13.53 4.43 -9.64
CA GLY A 179 14.90 4.84 -9.35
C GLY A 179 15.06 6.17 -8.62
N SER A 180 13.96 6.87 -8.34
CA SER A 180 13.97 8.15 -7.62
C SER A 180 12.76 8.27 -6.69
N LEU A 181 13.04 8.30 -5.38
CA LEU A 181 12.05 8.57 -4.33
C LEU A 181 11.35 9.92 -4.52
N GLY A 182 12.03 10.91 -5.11
CA GLY A 182 11.47 12.25 -5.37
C GLY A 182 10.38 12.28 -6.44
N LEU A 183 10.19 11.20 -7.20
CA LEU A 183 9.14 11.09 -8.23
C LEU A 183 7.85 10.47 -7.71
N MET A 184 7.79 10.11 -6.43
CA MET A 184 6.73 9.27 -5.89
C MET A 184 5.70 10.10 -5.09
N PRO A 185 4.50 10.34 -5.63
CA PRO A 185 3.42 10.99 -4.89
C PRO A 185 2.67 9.99 -4.00
N SER A 186 2.03 10.50 -2.95
CA SER A 186 1.05 9.77 -2.17
C SER A 186 -0.20 10.62 -1.92
N ALA A 187 -1.35 9.96 -1.87
CA ALA A 187 -2.61 10.58 -1.47
C ALA A 187 -3.30 9.70 -0.43
N SER A 188 -3.75 10.30 0.67
CA SER A 188 -4.60 9.67 1.67
C SER A 188 -6.00 10.28 1.61
N LEU A 189 -6.99 9.46 1.27
CA LEU A 189 -8.35 9.88 0.99
C LEU A 189 -9.27 9.51 2.16
N GLY A 190 -9.96 10.49 2.71
CA GLY A 190 -11.15 10.30 3.55
C GLY A 190 -12.39 10.89 2.91
N ASP A 191 -13.47 10.96 3.68
CA ASP A 191 -14.81 11.29 3.17
C ASP A 191 -14.96 12.77 2.74
N HIS A 192 -14.25 13.67 3.43
CA HIS A 192 -14.34 15.12 3.20
C HIS A 192 -12.98 15.82 3.06
N ILE A 193 -11.93 15.22 3.62
CA ILE A 193 -10.58 15.77 3.62
C ILE A 193 -9.67 14.77 2.93
N HIS A 194 -8.75 15.29 2.12
CA HIS A 194 -7.71 14.52 1.45
C HIS A 194 -6.35 15.11 1.81
N LEU A 195 -5.38 14.24 2.05
CA LEU A 195 -4.00 14.61 2.33
C LEU A 195 -3.13 14.19 1.15
N PHE A 196 -2.33 15.10 0.62
CA PHE A 196 -1.36 14.82 -0.45
C PHE A 196 0.04 15.05 0.09
N GLU A 197 0.89 14.04 0.01
CA GLU A 197 2.24 14.06 0.56
C GLU A 197 3.22 13.32 -0.37
N PRO A 198 4.49 13.75 -0.47
CA PRO A 198 5.53 12.90 -1.07
C PRO A 198 5.66 11.58 -0.30
N ILE A 199 6.02 10.48 -0.96
CA ILE A 199 6.35 9.23 -0.25
C ILE A 199 7.65 9.40 0.58
N GLY A 200 8.59 10.20 0.08
CA GLY A 200 9.83 10.49 0.79
C GLY A 200 9.59 11.22 2.10
N GLY A 201 10.25 10.76 3.17
CA GLY A 201 10.28 11.45 4.46
C GLY A 201 11.12 12.75 4.41
N ALA A 202 11.45 13.28 5.59
CA ALA A 202 12.10 14.59 5.71
C ALA A 202 13.53 14.70 5.13
N ALA A 203 14.13 13.60 4.63
CA ALA A 203 15.49 13.53 4.09
C ALA A 203 16.53 14.37 4.87
N PRO A 204 16.78 14.05 6.17
CA PRO A 204 17.58 14.90 7.05
C PRO A 204 19.10 14.68 6.95
N ASP A 205 19.54 13.81 6.04
CA ASP A 205 20.92 13.35 5.84
C ASP A 205 21.89 14.41 5.28
#